data_AF-A0A6L6FHS9-F1
#
_entry.id   AF-A0A6L6FHS9-F1
#
_cell.length_a   1.000
_cell.length_b   1.000
_cell.length_c   1.000
_cell.angle_alpha   90.00
_cell.angle_beta   90.00
_cell.angle_gamma   90.00
#
_symmetry.space_group_name_H-M   'P 1'
#
loop_
_entity.id
_entity.type
_entity.pdbx_description
1 polymer ?
#
loop_
_entity_poly.entity_id
_entity_poly.type
_entity_poly.pdbx_seq_one_letter_code
_entity_poly.pdbx_strand_id
1 'polypeptide(L)' 'MQVTNWVKVSEKLPKNCKFILFYAGGEIYAGWMINLGSDFYDSYKRKLFCEAEVSHWCDLPLPPMPEGE' A
#
# COMPACT_ATOMS: atom_id res chain seq x y z
N MET A 1 5.25 21.78 -10.79
CA MET A 1 5.52 20.55 -10.03
C MET A 1 4.18 20.06 -9.52
N GLN A 2 3.66 18.96 -10.07
CA GLN A 2 2.36 18.43 -9.68
C GLN A 2 2.57 17.67 -8.36
N VAL A 3 2.12 18.26 -7.26
CA VAL A 3 2.20 17.64 -5.94
C VAL A 3 1.13 16.54 -5.91
N THR A 4 1.54 15.28 -6.03
CA THR A 4 0.64 14.16 -5.76
C THR A 4 0.39 14.16 -4.25
N ASN A 5 -0.67 14.85 -3.82
CA ASN A 5 -1.09 14.87 -2.44
C ASN A 5 -1.60 13.46 -2.08
N TRP A 6 -0.72 12.65 -1.50
CA TRP A 6 -1.10 11.38 -0.91
C TRP A 6 -2.04 11.69 0.26
N VAL A 7 -3.33 11.50 0.04
CA VAL A 7 -4.34 11.64 1.09
C VAL A 7 -4.37 10.31 1.84
N LYS A 8 -4.28 10.35 3.17
CA LYS A 8 -4.58 9.20 4.01
C LYS A 8 -6.04 8.79 3.78
N VAL A 9 -6.25 7.69 3.07
CA VAL A 9 -7.58 7.27 2.62
C VAL A 9 -8.34 6.54 3.72
N SER A 10 -7.66 6.04 4.76
CA SER A 10 -8.27 5.22 5.81
C SER A 10 -7.42 5.15 7.08
N GLU A 11 -8.07 5.28 8.24
CA GLU A 11 -7.54 4.86 9.56
C GLU A 11 -7.74 3.35 9.80
N LYS A 12 -8.65 2.72 9.06
CA LYS A 12 -8.88 1.29 9.11
C LYS A 12 -7.75 0.56 8.41
N LEU A 13 -7.36 -0.60 8.93
CA LEU A 13 -6.38 -1.48 8.32
C LEU A 13 -6.95 -2.16 7.04
N PRO A 14 -6.08 -2.53 6.08
CA PRO A 14 -6.47 -3.33 4.93
C PRO A 14 -7.15 -4.64 5.33
N LYS A 15 -7.89 -5.25 4.40
CA LYS A 15 -8.32 -6.64 4.58
C LYS A 15 -7.08 -7.54 4.61
N ASN A 16 -7.09 -8.56 5.47
CA ASN A 16 -6.02 -9.55 5.55
C ASN A 16 -5.71 -10.15 4.17
N CYS A 17 -4.42 -10.33 3.88
CA CYS A 17 -3.92 -10.89 2.62
C CYS A 17 -4.41 -10.16 1.36
N LYS A 18 -4.88 -8.91 1.48
CA LYS A 18 -5.16 -8.07 0.31
C LYS A 18 -3.86 -7.47 -0.20
N PHE A 19 -3.66 -7.54 -1.52
CA PHE A 19 -2.54 -6.88 -2.17
C PHE A 19 -2.83 -5.39 -2.33
N ILE A 20 -1.92 -4.55 -1.84
CA ILE A 20 -2.08 -3.10 -1.69
C ILE A 20 -0.76 -2.38 -2.01
N LEU A 21 -0.86 -1.07 -2.17
CA LEU A 21 0.29 -0.17 -2.09
C LEU A 21 0.38 0.40 -0.68
N PHE A 22 1.59 0.52 -0.14
CA PHE A 22 1.81 1.14 1.17
C PHE A 22 3.10 1.96 1.19
N TYR A 23 3.14 2.98 2.05
CA TYR A 23 4.25 3.90 2.19
C TYR A 23 4.93 3.73 3.55
N ALA A 24 6.23 3.42 3.52
CA ALA A 24 7.05 3.24 4.70
C ALA A 24 8.46 3.81 4.46
N GLY A 25 9.06 4.41 5.48
CA GLY A 25 10.47 4.81 5.43
C GLY A 25 10.90 5.69 4.25
N GLY A 26 10.00 6.49 3.68
CA GLY A 26 10.30 7.37 2.54
C GLY A 26 9.99 6.79 1.16
N GLU A 27 9.60 5.52 1.07
CA GLU A 27 9.40 4.79 -0.19
C GLU A 27 7.98 4.20 -0.30
N ILE A 28 7.58 3.91 -1.54
CA ILE A 28 6.34 3.17 -1.86
C ILE A 28 6.69 1.71 -2.11
N TYR A 29 5.89 0.82 -1.52
CA TYR A 29 5.98 -0.63 -1.62
C TYR A 29 4.67 -1.23 -2.12
N ALA A 30 4.75 -2.43 -2.68
CA ALA A 30 3.61 -3.22 -3.11
C ALA A 30 3.65 -4.58 -2.41
N GLY A 31 2.56 -4.94 -1.73
CA GLY A 31 2.60 -6.09 -0.84
C GLY A 31 1.28 -6.39 -0.16
N TRP A 32 1.34 -7.20 0.90
CA TRP A 32 0.18 -7.64 1.64
C TRP A 32 0.24 -7.21 3.09
N MET A 33 -0.91 -6.94 3.67
CA MET A 33 -1.04 -6.98 5.12
C MET A 33 -1.22 -8.43 5.59
N ILE A 34 -0.46 -8.86 6.58
CA ILE A 34 -0.48 -10.20 7.14
C ILE A 34 -1.04 -10.15 8.57
N ASN A 35 -2.10 -10.92 8.84
CA ASN A 35 -2.78 -10.99 10.14
C ASN A 35 -1.94 -11.51 11.33
N LEU A 36 -0.69 -11.91 11.13
CA LEU A 36 0.16 -12.43 12.21
C LEU A 36 0.68 -11.34 13.16
N GLY A 37 0.44 -10.06 12.88
CA GLY A 37 0.87 -8.95 13.74
C GLY A 37 0.52 -7.55 13.24
N SER A 38 -0.49 -7.40 12.38
CA SER A 38 -0.73 -6.17 11.61
C SER A 38 0.48 -5.74 10.75
N ASP A 39 1.32 -6.69 10.35
CA ASP A 39 2.53 -6.42 9.58
C ASP A 39 2.23 -6.29 8.08
N PHE A 40 3.06 -5.53 7.38
CA PHE A 40 3.04 -5.36 5.94
C PHE A 40 4.26 -6.04 5.33
N TYR A 41 4.02 -6.91 4.35
CA TYR A 41 5.08 -7.65 3.66
C TYR A 41 5.22 -7.16 2.22
N ASP A 42 6.38 -6.59 1.90
CA ASP A 42 6.73 -6.15 0.56
C ASP A 42 7.05 -7.34 -0.36
N SER A 43 6.42 -7.36 -1.53
CA SER A 43 6.52 -8.47 -2.48
C SER A 43 7.84 -8.55 -3.22
N TYR A 44 8.53 -7.42 -3.39
CA TYR A 44 9.72 -7.31 -4.25
C TYR A 44 11.02 -7.50 -3.47
N LYS A 45 11.25 -6.67 -2.45
CA LYS A 45 12.37 -6.68 -1.52
C LYS A 45 12.22 -7.76 -0.43
N ARG A 46 11.07 -8.43 -0.33
CA ARG A 46 10.78 -9.48 0.68
C ARG A 46 11.01 -9.02 2.11
N LYS A 47 10.64 -7.77 2.40
CA LYS A 47 10.83 -7.13 3.71
C LYS A 47 9.50 -7.04 4.46
N LEU A 48 9.55 -7.32 5.76
CA LEU A 48 8.44 -7.08 6.68
C LEU A 48 8.55 -5.67 7.28
N PHE A 49 7.42 -4.99 7.42
CA PHE A 49 7.27 -3.69 8.07
C PHE A 49 6.20 -3.81 9.13
N CYS A 50 6.46 -3.27 10.32
CA CYS A 50 5.42 -3.19 11.34
C CYS A 50 4.42 -2.06 11.02
N GLU A 51 3.20 -2.16 11.52
CA GLU A 51 2.15 -1.16 11.29
C GLU A 51 2.62 0.28 11.58
N ALA A 52 3.44 0.46 12.64
CA ALA A 52 3.97 1.76 13.05
C ALA A 52 4.97 2.38 12.04
N GLU A 53 5.58 1.58 11.16
CA GLU A 53 6.43 2.07 10.07
C GLU A 53 5.63 2.50 8.85
N VAL A 54 4.37 2.08 8.75
CA VAL A 54 3.50 2.31 7.59
C VAL A 54 2.60 3.50 7.86
N SER A 55 2.85 4.60 7.15
CA SER A 55 2.08 5.83 7.33
C SER A 55 0.79 5.88 6.52
N HIS A 56 0.79 5.26 5.34
CA HIS A 56 -0.30 5.32 4.37
C HIS A 56 -0.39 4.01 3.60
N TRP A 57 -1.61 3.66 3.18
CA TRP A 57 -1.85 2.57 2.25
C TRP A 57 -3.05 2.89 1.36
N CYS A 58 -3.11 2.26 0.19
CA CYS A 58 -4.25 2.31 -0.69
C CYS A 58 -4.41 1.01 -1.49
N ASP A 59 -5.59 0.84 -2.07
CA ASP A 59 -5.82 -0.21 -3.06
C ASP A 59 -4.97 0.04 -4.31
N LEU A 60 -4.68 -1.04 -5.04
CA LEU A 60 -4.04 -0.90 -6.35
C LEU A 60 -4.88 0.03 -7.24
N PRO A 61 -4.23 0.95 -7.98
CA PRO A 61 -4.94 1.75 -8.97
C PRO A 61 -5.58 0.81 -10.00
N LEU A 62 -6.74 1.22 -10.51
CA LEU A 62 -7.32 0.53 -11.66
C LEU A 62 -6.32 0.58 -12.82
N PRO A 63 -6.25 -0.48 -13.64
CA PRO A 63 -5.49 -0.39 -14.88
C PRO A 63 -6.01 0.80 -15.69
N PRO A 64 -5.15 1.45 -16.49
CA PRO A 64 -5.60 2.48 -17.40
C PRO A 64 -6.74 1.90 -18.24
N MET A 65 -7.88 2.59 -18.29
CA MET A 65 -8.93 2.20 -19.22
C MET A 65 -8.35 2.27 -20.63
N PRO A 66 -8.51 1.23 -21.48
CA PRO A 66 -8.21 1.38 -22.88
C PRO A 66 -9.04 2.55 -23.42
N GLU A 67 -8.39 3.50 -24.09
CA GLU A 67 -9.07 4.61 -24.77
C GLU A 67 -9.90 4.06 -25.93
N GLY A 68 -11.15 3.66 -25.66
CA GLY A 68 -12.20 3.43 -26.67
C GLY A 68 -12.00 2.28 -27.66
N GLU A 69 -13.06 1.50 -27.86
CA GLU A 69 -13.54 1.22 -29.22
C GLU A 69 -14.74 2.14 -29.48
#